data_AF-A0A9D0YJQ3-F1
#
_entry.id   AF-A0A9D0YJQ3-F1
#
_cell.length_a   1.000
_cell.length_b   1.000
_cell.length_c   1.000
_cell.angle_alpha   90.00
_cell.angle_beta   90.00
_cell.angle_gamma   90.00
#
_symmetry.space_group_name_H-M   'P 1'
#
loop_
_entity.id
_entity.type
_entity.pdbx_description
1 polymer ?
#
loop_
_entity_poly.entity_id
_entity_poly.type
_entity_poly.pdbx_seq_one_letter_code
_entity_poly.pdbx_strand_id
1 'polypeptide(L)'
;MFNDETKYSGHFIAGKFNGYGIFSFKDGGQYNGEWKNGVPEGYGRYSASNNADFSGRWENGVLLGETDAISLTVPGDIRGIANLAATNLEGWVLAATGEGVFVSPVGHILTTQNVAKGCEQITFNKQGAEFVASVRAENLTVNLALLNAMISPEIFLALSHKDIFIMKELWVLRALAKMPREAKKSLESVVVSAVSGVKNKVTELQIEGDFETILGGSAVVDNNGRLTALLEDKRALQMGHDFWRPVPKNTQFAIKAQAIEKFLNNEGLLYPLEEDEVQSDSDLERILTKATVNLSCWMTASKVEAFKDTKILFEDVIRPKFSKPLESQF
;
A
#
# COMPACT_ATOMS: atom_id res chain seq x y z
N MET A 1 18.81 21.07 15.95
CA MET A 1 20.27 20.85 15.84
C MET A 1 20.79 20.80 17.26
N PHE A 2 21.50 19.73 17.61
CA PHE A 2 22.16 19.62 18.90
C PHE A 2 23.54 20.26 18.82
N ASN A 3 24.14 20.57 19.97
CA ASN A 3 25.44 21.23 20.05
C ASN A 3 26.60 20.38 19.50
N ASP A 4 26.35 19.11 19.18
CA ASP A 4 27.30 18.14 18.63
C ASP A 4 27.14 17.92 17.12
N GLU A 5 26.47 18.85 16.41
CA GLU A 5 26.15 18.77 14.98
C GLU A 5 25.19 17.63 14.59
N THR A 6 24.67 16.87 15.56
CA THR A 6 23.60 15.90 15.29
C THR A 6 22.27 16.60 15.11
N LYS A 7 21.36 15.96 14.36
CA LYS A 7 20.03 16.52 14.10
C LYS A 7 19.00 15.42 14.20
N TYR A 8 18.00 15.63 15.05
CA TYR A 8 16.79 14.83 15.05
C TYR A 8 15.65 15.60 14.40
N SER A 9 14.88 14.92 13.56
CA SER A 9 13.62 15.36 13.00
C SER A 9 12.57 14.29 13.29
N GLY A 10 11.72 14.53 14.28
CA GLY A 10 10.74 13.56 14.73
C GLY A 10 9.90 14.04 15.90
N HIS A 11 9.08 13.15 16.46
CA HIS A 11 8.24 13.48 17.62
C HIS A 11 9.01 13.39 18.94
N PHE A 12 8.60 14.23 19.89
CA PHE A 12 9.13 14.23 21.25
C PHE A 12 8.01 13.96 22.26
N ILE A 13 8.28 13.07 23.20
CA ILE A 13 7.44 12.87 24.40
C ILE A 13 8.35 13.05 25.61
N ALA A 14 7.98 13.97 26.51
CA ALA A 14 8.76 14.33 27.70
C ALA A 14 10.24 14.65 27.40
N GLY A 15 10.51 15.35 26.29
CA GLY A 15 11.87 15.73 25.88
C GLY A 15 12.71 14.60 25.27
N LYS A 16 12.14 13.41 25.04
CA LYS A 16 12.83 12.27 24.43
C LYS A 16 12.25 11.93 23.07
N PHE A 17 13.10 11.45 22.15
CA PHE A 17 12.69 10.94 20.84
C PHE A 17 11.66 9.82 21.01
N ASN A 18 10.54 9.94 20.33
CA ASN A 18 9.46 8.97 20.38
C ASN A 18 8.73 8.94 19.04
N GLY A 19 8.10 7.82 18.71
CA GLY A 19 7.43 7.63 17.42
C GLY A 19 8.45 7.61 16.27
N TYR A 20 7.99 7.86 15.05
CA TYR A 20 8.90 7.89 13.90
C TYR A 20 9.79 9.13 13.91
N GLY A 21 11.06 8.97 13.51
CA GLY A 21 11.97 10.09 13.33
C GLY A 21 13.27 9.76 12.64
N ILE A 22 13.91 10.82 12.16
CA ILE A 22 15.20 10.78 11.47
C ILE A 22 16.25 11.38 12.38
N PHE A 23 17.29 10.62 12.70
CA PHE A 23 18.46 11.09 13.43
C PHE A 23 19.69 11.08 12.51
N SER A 24 20.23 12.25 12.23
CA SER A 24 21.49 12.44 11.53
C SER A 24 22.64 12.53 12.53
N PHE A 25 23.60 11.64 12.38
CA PHE A 25 24.82 11.56 13.18
C PHE A 25 25.88 12.52 12.61
N LYS A 26 26.83 12.90 13.46
CA LYS A 26 27.92 13.82 13.10
C LYS A 26 28.85 13.26 12.02
N ASP A 27 29.02 11.95 12.00
CA ASP A 27 29.86 11.24 11.03
C ASP A 27 29.22 11.14 9.64
N GLY A 28 28.00 11.67 9.45
CA GLY A 28 27.23 11.58 8.22
C GLY A 28 26.29 10.38 8.16
N GLY A 29 26.32 9.49 9.16
CA GLY A 29 25.34 8.42 9.29
C GLY A 29 23.94 8.96 9.54
N GLN A 30 22.92 8.15 9.24
CA GLN A 30 21.52 8.48 9.48
C GLN A 30 20.75 7.26 9.97
N TYR A 31 19.99 7.41 11.06
CA TYR A 31 18.94 6.47 11.43
C TYR A 31 17.58 7.04 11.02
N ASN A 32 16.76 6.22 10.40
CA ASN A 32 15.42 6.55 9.98
C ASN A 32 14.47 5.43 10.43
N GLY A 33 13.63 5.68 11.43
CA GLY A 33 12.83 4.62 12.03
C GLY A 33 12.04 5.04 13.25
N GLU A 34 11.48 4.05 13.93
CA GLU A 34 10.72 4.22 15.16
C GLU A 34 11.64 4.40 16.38
N TRP A 35 11.19 5.25 17.31
CA TRP A 35 11.89 5.61 18.54
C TRP A 35 10.96 5.43 19.73
N LYS A 36 11.54 5.02 20.86
CA LYS A 36 10.85 4.98 22.15
C LYS A 36 11.80 5.45 23.24
N ASN A 37 11.39 6.45 24.00
CA ASN A 37 12.19 6.98 25.12
C ASN A 37 13.65 7.34 24.75
N GLY A 38 13.89 7.82 23.54
CA GLY A 38 15.22 8.26 23.09
C GLY A 38 16.08 7.15 22.49
N VAL A 39 15.58 5.90 22.37
CA VAL A 39 16.32 4.80 21.73
C VAL A 39 15.57 4.28 20.49
N PRO A 40 16.29 3.80 19.47
CA PRO A 40 15.68 3.06 18.35
C PRO A 40 14.85 1.87 18.85
N GLU A 41 13.61 1.76 18.39
CA GLU A 41 12.63 0.75 18.84
C GLU A 41 11.64 0.52 17.70
N GLY A 42 11.25 -0.72 17.41
CA GLY A 42 10.33 -1.01 16.30
C GLY A 42 11.08 -1.14 14.98
N TYR A 43 10.59 -0.58 13.87
CA TYR A 43 11.25 -0.76 12.56
C TYR A 43 12.09 0.46 12.17
N GLY A 44 13.27 0.20 11.63
CA GLY A 44 14.24 1.24 11.31
C GLY A 44 15.30 0.85 10.30
N ARG A 45 15.84 1.86 9.61
CA ARG A 45 17.01 1.78 8.74
C ARG A 45 18.13 2.64 9.31
N TYR A 46 19.33 2.10 9.39
CA TYR A 46 20.55 2.82 9.67
C TYR A 46 21.43 2.84 8.41
N SER A 47 21.68 4.03 7.89
CA SER A 47 22.61 4.29 6.80
C SER A 47 23.91 4.81 7.40
N ALA A 48 24.97 4.04 7.33
CA ALA A 48 26.29 4.46 7.75
C ALA A 48 26.91 5.44 6.74
N SER A 49 27.87 6.24 7.20
CA SER A 49 28.56 7.25 6.36
C SER A 49 29.36 6.67 5.20
N ASN A 50 29.62 5.36 5.21
CA ASN A 50 30.24 4.61 4.12
C ASN A 50 29.22 3.96 3.16
N ASN A 51 27.95 4.39 3.21
CA ASN A 51 26.82 3.84 2.44
C ASN A 51 26.45 2.37 2.76
N ALA A 52 26.89 1.83 3.90
CA ALA A 52 26.35 0.56 4.37
C ALA A 52 24.96 0.80 4.99
N ASP A 53 23.98 0.01 4.56
CA ASP A 53 22.59 0.12 5.01
C ASP A 53 22.16 -1.10 5.80
N PHE A 54 21.64 -0.87 7.00
CA PHE A 54 21.15 -1.89 7.91
C PHE A 54 19.68 -1.63 8.22
N SER A 55 18.80 -2.56 7.86
CA SER A 55 17.36 -2.41 8.07
C SER A 55 16.81 -3.62 8.80
N GLY A 56 15.83 -3.40 9.67
CA GLY A 56 15.16 -4.47 10.38
C GLY A 56 14.44 -3.99 11.63
N ARG A 57 14.20 -4.92 12.55
CA ARG A 57 13.55 -4.64 13.83
C ARG A 57 14.59 -4.26 14.88
N TRP A 58 14.37 -3.16 15.56
CA TRP A 58 15.15 -2.61 16.64
C TRP A 58 14.43 -2.84 17.96
N GLU A 59 15.16 -3.25 18.98
CA GLU A 59 14.66 -3.35 20.35
C GLU A 59 15.71 -2.80 21.29
N ASN A 60 15.35 -1.80 22.09
CA ASN A 60 16.26 -1.10 23.01
C ASN A 60 17.56 -0.61 22.34
N GLY A 61 17.48 -0.12 21.10
CA GLY A 61 18.63 0.38 20.34
C GLY A 61 19.46 -0.69 19.62
N VAL A 62 19.08 -1.97 19.71
CA VAL A 62 19.80 -3.08 19.08
C VAL A 62 19.00 -3.62 17.89
N LEU A 63 19.66 -3.80 16.74
CA LEU A 63 19.08 -4.46 15.58
C LEU A 63 18.99 -5.97 15.83
N LEU A 64 17.76 -6.51 15.87
CA LEU A 64 17.47 -7.92 16.16
C LEU A 64 17.57 -8.85 14.93
N GLY A 65 17.68 -8.28 13.73
CA GLY A 65 17.89 -9.04 12.49
C GLY A 65 18.18 -8.11 11.32
N GLU A 66 19.35 -8.26 10.71
CA GLU A 66 19.67 -7.68 9.40
C GLU A 66 18.86 -8.41 8.33
N THR A 67 18.25 -7.66 7.41
CA THR A 67 17.66 -8.26 6.21
C THR A 67 18.75 -8.71 5.24
N ASP A 68 19.42 -9.82 5.51
CA ASP A 68 19.62 -10.81 4.46
C ASP A 68 18.31 -11.60 4.41
N ALA A 69 17.53 -11.36 3.36
CA ALA A 69 16.28 -12.02 2.99
C ALA A 69 15.77 -13.00 4.06
N ILE A 70 14.82 -12.57 4.90
CA ILE A 70 14.09 -13.50 5.75
C ILE A 70 13.38 -14.46 4.79
N SER A 71 13.99 -15.63 4.57
CA SER A 71 13.36 -16.77 3.96
C SER A 71 12.35 -17.28 4.98
N LEU A 72 11.26 -16.53 5.12
CA LEU A 72 10.02 -17.11 5.61
C LEU A 72 9.67 -18.13 4.55
N THR A 73 9.79 -19.40 4.92
CA THR A 73 9.25 -20.52 4.18
C THR A 73 7.78 -20.23 3.96
N VAL A 74 7.46 -19.58 2.84
CA VAL A 74 6.14 -19.67 2.23
C VAL A 74 5.90 -21.18 2.16
N PRO A 75 4.79 -21.70 2.72
CA PRO A 75 4.49 -23.11 2.59
C PRO A 75 4.67 -23.47 1.11
N GLY A 76 5.60 -24.38 0.81
CA GLY A 76 6.12 -24.64 -0.54
C GLY A 76 5.08 -25.19 -1.53
N ASP A 77 3.80 -25.08 -1.21
CA ASP A 77 2.67 -25.51 -2.00
C ASP A 77 1.50 -24.49 -1.82
N ILE A 78 1.70 -23.23 -2.23
CA ILE A 78 0.55 -22.41 -2.66
C ILE A 78 0.14 -22.94 -4.04
N ARG A 79 -0.54 -24.10 -4.06
CA ARG A 79 -1.20 -24.58 -5.27
C ARG A 79 -2.41 -23.69 -5.49
N GLY A 80 -2.32 -22.85 -6.51
CA GLY A 80 -3.49 -22.17 -7.05
C GLY A 80 -4.62 -23.18 -7.26
N ILE A 81 -5.73 -22.98 -6.54
CA ILE A 81 -7.03 -23.61 -6.71
C ILE A 81 -6.97 -25.13 -6.96
N ALA A 82 -6.88 -25.93 -5.90
CA ALA A 82 -7.41 -27.29 -5.91
C ALA A 82 -8.79 -27.28 -5.25
N ASN A 83 -9.78 -27.89 -5.93
CA ASN A 83 -11.18 -28.02 -5.53
C ASN A 83 -11.40 -28.04 -4.00
N LEU A 84 -12.12 -27.03 -3.50
CA LEU A 84 -12.61 -26.90 -2.11
C LEU A 84 -13.58 -28.01 -1.66
N ALA A 85 -13.70 -29.11 -2.40
CA ALA A 85 -14.67 -30.16 -2.15
C ALA A 85 -14.08 -31.49 -1.63
N ALA A 86 -12.76 -31.62 -1.42
CA ALA A 86 -12.19 -32.95 -1.19
C ALA A 86 -11.07 -33.11 -0.16
N THR A 87 -10.67 -32.09 0.62
CA THR A 87 -9.62 -32.29 1.63
C THR A 87 -9.82 -31.43 2.88
N ASN A 88 -9.80 -32.07 4.06
CA ASN A 88 -9.64 -31.44 5.38
C ASN A 88 -8.24 -30.81 5.52
N LEU A 89 -7.91 -29.84 4.68
CA LEU A 89 -6.72 -28.99 4.79
C LEU A 89 -7.22 -27.57 5.07
N GLU A 90 -6.71 -26.95 6.13
CA GLU A 90 -6.79 -25.51 6.36
C GLU A 90 -6.04 -24.78 5.23
N GLY A 91 -6.67 -24.70 4.06
CA GLY A 91 -6.09 -24.09 2.88
C GLY A 91 -6.21 -22.57 2.92
N TRP A 92 -5.12 -21.90 2.57
CA TRP A 92 -5.09 -20.46 2.32
C TRP A 92 -5.69 -20.17 0.95
N VAL A 93 -6.65 -19.25 0.92
CA VAL A 93 -7.36 -18.81 -0.28
C VAL A 93 -6.92 -17.39 -0.61
N LEU A 94 -6.63 -17.14 -1.89
CA LEU A 94 -6.38 -15.79 -2.39
C LEU A 94 -7.70 -15.00 -2.31
N ALA A 95 -7.76 -14.08 -1.36
CA ALA A 95 -8.96 -13.37 -0.97
C ALA A 95 -9.07 -11.99 -1.63
N ALA A 96 -7.93 -11.33 -1.82
CA ALA A 96 -7.88 -10.05 -2.52
C ALA A 96 -6.53 -9.86 -3.22
N THR A 97 -6.53 -9.04 -4.27
CA THR A 97 -5.34 -8.53 -4.95
C THR A 97 -5.50 -7.03 -5.13
N GLY A 98 -4.39 -6.33 -5.12
CA GLY A 98 -4.36 -4.89 -5.36
C GLY A 98 -2.92 -4.40 -5.43
N GLU A 99 -2.75 -3.09 -5.37
CA GLU A 99 -1.44 -2.46 -5.27
C GLU A 99 -1.23 -1.85 -3.90
N GLY A 100 0.03 -1.71 -3.52
CA GLY A 100 0.46 -0.94 -2.38
C GLY A 100 1.67 -0.10 -2.74
N VAL A 101 1.83 1.02 -2.05
CA VAL A 101 2.92 1.97 -2.28
C VAL A 101 3.74 2.14 -1.02
N PHE A 102 5.07 2.08 -1.15
CA PHE A 102 5.97 2.41 -0.05
C PHE A 102 5.89 3.89 0.27
N VAL A 103 5.66 4.22 1.54
CA VAL A 103 5.57 5.60 2.05
C VAL A 103 6.63 5.90 3.11
N SER A 104 7.54 4.95 3.35
CA SER A 104 8.68 5.15 4.25
C SER A 104 9.87 4.26 3.84
N PRO A 105 11.09 4.61 4.26
CA PRO A 105 12.29 3.80 4.05
C PRO A 105 12.34 2.51 4.90
N VAL A 106 11.39 2.28 5.79
CA VAL A 106 11.38 1.12 6.71
C VAL A 106 10.29 0.10 6.36
N GLY A 107 9.75 0.16 5.13
CA GLY A 107 8.83 -0.85 4.62
C GLY A 107 7.37 -0.65 5.03
N HIS A 108 6.98 0.56 5.44
CA HIS A 108 5.56 0.94 5.52
C HIS A 108 4.95 1.01 4.12
N ILE A 109 3.90 0.22 3.88
CA ILE A 109 3.16 0.16 2.61
C ILE A 109 1.75 0.67 2.85
N LEU A 110 1.32 1.67 2.08
CA LEU A 110 -0.05 2.14 2.05
C LEU A 110 -0.83 1.39 0.96
N THR A 111 -2.03 0.95 1.28
CA THR A 111 -2.98 0.38 0.31
C THR A 111 -4.42 0.73 0.72
N THR A 112 -5.40 0.23 -0.03
CA THR A 112 -6.81 0.39 0.34
C THR A 112 -7.23 -0.65 1.37
N GLN A 113 -8.18 -0.29 2.21
CA GLN A 113 -8.75 -1.18 3.20
C GLN A 113 -9.39 -2.42 2.53
N ASN A 114 -9.98 -2.26 1.36
CA ASN A 114 -10.52 -3.38 0.56
C ASN A 114 -9.49 -4.48 0.27
N VAL A 115 -8.21 -4.12 0.08
CA VAL A 115 -7.14 -5.11 -0.10
C VAL A 115 -6.83 -5.81 1.23
N ALA A 116 -6.65 -5.06 2.32
CA ALA A 116 -6.15 -5.57 3.60
C ALA A 116 -7.21 -6.21 4.53
N LYS A 117 -8.49 -5.89 4.37
CA LYS A 117 -9.57 -6.30 5.28
C LYS A 117 -9.57 -7.80 5.51
N GLY A 118 -9.44 -8.23 6.76
CA GLY A 118 -9.57 -9.63 7.17
C GLY A 118 -8.47 -10.56 6.64
N CYS A 119 -7.44 -10.02 5.97
CA CYS A 119 -6.31 -10.82 5.53
C CYS A 119 -5.56 -11.38 6.74
N GLU A 120 -5.22 -12.66 6.68
CA GLU A 120 -4.33 -13.26 7.66
C GLU A 120 -2.87 -13.07 7.29
N GLN A 121 -2.59 -13.10 5.98
CA GLN A 121 -1.27 -12.84 5.46
C GLN A 121 -1.37 -12.03 4.18
N ILE A 122 -0.52 -11.02 4.03
CA ILE A 122 -0.38 -10.28 2.77
C ILE A 122 1.00 -10.59 2.23
N THR A 123 1.11 -11.06 0.98
CA THR A 123 2.39 -11.30 0.31
C THR A 123 2.57 -10.38 -0.88
N PHE A 124 3.82 -10.09 -1.22
CA PHE A 124 4.20 -9.33 -2.40
C PHE A 124 5.59 -9.74 -2.88
N ASN A 125 5.88 -9.51 -4.16
CA ASN A 125 7.23 -9.72 -4.71
C ASN A 125 7.95 -8.39 -4.85
N LYS A 126 9.24 -8.34 -4.48
CA LYS A 126 10.13 -7.22 -4.76
C LYS A 126 11.54 -7.75 -5.02
N GLN A 127 12.20 -7.22 -6.05
CA GLN A 127 13.58 -7.60 -6.41
C GLN A 127 13.79 -9.12 -6.59
N GLY A 128 12.76 -9.84 -7.06
CA GLY A 128 12.81 -11.29 -7.24
C GLY A 128 12.61 -12.11 -5.97
N ALA A 129 12.43 -11.49 -4.81
CA ALA A 129 12.11 -12.15 -3.54
C ALA A 129 10.64 -11.94 -3.15
N GLU A 130 10.05 -12.94 -2.49
CA GLU A 130 8.71 -12.84 -1.91
C GLU A 130 8.81 -12.36 -0.46
N PHE A 131 8.01 -11.37 -0.11
CA PHE A 131 7.94 -10.74 1.20
C PHE A 131 6.55 -10.91 1.79
N VAL A 132 6.50 -10.89 3.12
CA VAL A 132 5.25 -10.86 3.89
C VAL A 132 5.08 -9.49 4.50
N ALA A 133 3.86 -8.96 4.40
CA ALA A 133 3.42 -7.77 5.07
C ALA A 133 2.33 -8.13 6.10
N SER A 134 2.34 -7.43 7.23
CA SER A 134 1.32 -7.49 8.26
C SER A 134 0.52 -6.21 8.30
N VAL A 135 -0.77 -6.29 8.62
CA VAL A 135 -1.61 -5.10 8.78
C VAL A 135 -1.22 -4.39 10.08
N ARG A 136 -0.80 -3.13 9.97
CA ARG A 136 -0.50 -2.25 11.12
C ARG A 136 -1.76 -1.51 11.58
N ALA A 137 -2.47 -0.89 10.62
CA ALA A 137 -3.66 -0.10 10.90
C ALA A 137 -4.61 -0.08 9.71
N GLU A 138 -5.90 0.12 9.99
CA GLU A 138 -6.95 0.26 8.99
C GLU A 138 -7.89 1.40 9.37
N ASN A 139 -8.40 2.10 8.35
CA ASN A 139 -9.46 3.09 8.50
C ASN A 139 -10.58 2.81 7.50
N LEU A 140 -11.69 2.28 8.02
CA LEU A 140 -12.87 1.91 7.22
C LEU A 140 -13.56 3.12 6.58
N THR A 141 -13.54 4.29 7.22
CA THR A 141 -14.25 5.48 6.73
C THR A 141 -13.57 6.09 5.51
N VAL A 142 -12.24 6.11 5.49
CA VAL A 142 -11.44 6.61 4.36
C VAL A 142 -10.89 5.50 3.46
N ASN A 143 -11.21 4.23 3.73
CA ASN A 143 -10.78 3.08 2.94
C ASN A 143 -9.24 2.95 2.81
N LEU A 144 -8.51 3.23 3.89
CA LEU A 144 -7.04 3.11 3.93
C LEU A 144 -6.59 1.96 4.83
N ALA A 145 -5.48 1.33 4.46
CA ALA A 145 -4.75 0.40 5.28
C ALA A 145 -3.24 0.67 5.20
N LEU A 146 -2.59 0.56 6.35
CA LEU A 146 -1.15 0.66 6.52
C LEU A 146 -0.59 -0.72 6.86
N LEU A 147 0.40 -1.16 6.11
CA LEU A 147 1.07 -2.43 6.30
C LEU A 147 2.52 -2.23 6.73
N ASN A 148 3.04 -3.18 7.51
CA ASN A 148 4.45 -3.30 7.82
C ASN A 148 5.05 -4.49 7.08
N ALA A 149 6.10 -4.24 6.28
CA ALA A 149 6.92 -5.27 5.68
C ALA A 149 8.39 -5.09 6.11
N MET A 150 9.09 -6.21 6.35
CA MET A 150 10.51 -6.19 6.70
C MET A 150 11.38 -6.04 5.45
N ILE A 151 11.38 -4.83 4.89
CA ILE A 151 12.15 -4.45 3.70
C ILE A 151 12.52 -2.98 3.77
N SER A 152 13.71 -2.63 3.30
CA SER A 152 14.06 -1.24 2.98
C SER A 152 13.90 -1.02 1.47
N PRO A 153 12.82 -0.35 1.03
CA PRO A 153 12.61 -0.10 -0.38
C PRO A 153 13.66 0.90 -0.93
N GLU A 154 14.05 0.71 -2.20
CA GLU A 154 14.93 1.66 -2.90
C GLU A 154 14.30 3.05 -3.04
N ILE A 155 12.98 3.09 -3.27
CA ILE A 155 12.20 4.32 -3.43
C ILE A 155 10.90 4.16 -2.64
N PHE A 156 10.52 5.22 -1.94
CA PHE A 156 9.22 5.42 -1.32
C PHE A 156 8.71 6.80 -1.71
N LEU A 157 7.39 7.03 -1.69
CA LEU A 157 6.81 8.30 -2.13
C LEU A 157 6.58 9.24 -0.95
N ALA A 158 7.03 10.48 -1.08
CA ALA A 158 6.60 11.60 -0.24
C ALA A 158 5.15 12.00 -0.60
N LEU A 159 4.42 12.59 0.35
CA LEU A 159 3.08 13.12 0.11
C LEU A 159 3.14 14.48 -0.58
N SER A 160 2.19 14.73 -1.49
CA SER A 160 1.97 16.06 -2.03
C SER A 160 1.13 16.89 -1.07
N HIS A 161 1.59 18.09 -0.74
CA HIS A 161 0.84 19.07 0.07
C HIS A 161 0.21 20.17 -0.79
N LYS A 162 0.21 20.00 -2.12
CA LYS A 162 -0.36 20.96 -3.05
C LYS A 162 -1.88 20.79 -3.11
N ASP A 163 -2.58 21.91 -3.22
CA ASP A 163 -4.01 21.90 -3.49
C ASP A 163 -4.27 21.30 -4.88
N ILE A 164 -5.34 20.50 -4.97
CA ILE A 164 -5.77 19.83 -6.18
C ILE A 164 -6.99 20.56 -6.74
N PHE A 165 -6.93 20.92 -8.01
CA PHE A 165 -8.02 21.58 -8.74
C PHE A 165 -8.49 20.72 -9.92
N ILE A 166 -9.70 21.00 -10.41
CA ILE A 166 -10.27 20.34 -11.59
C ILE A 166 -9.41 20.64 -12.82
N MET A 167 -9.32 19.70 -13.76
CA MET A 167 -8.43 19.73 -14.93
C MET A 167 -6.94 19.56 -14.61
N LYS A 168 -6.56 19.34 -13.35
CA LYS A 168 -5.19 18.98 -13.01
C LYS A 168 -4.87 17.60 -13.60
N GLU A 169 -3.82 17.56 -14.40
CA GLU A 169 -3.20 16.31 -14.87
C GLU A 169 -2.32 15.71 -13.77
N LEU A 170 -2.44 14.39 -13.61
CA LEU A 170 -1.72 13.55 -12.67
C LEU A 170 -1.30 12.27 -13.38
N TRP A 171 -0.44 11.48 -12.74
CA TRP A 171 0.16 10.29 -13.34
C TRP A 171 -0.08 9.06 -12.49
N VAL A 172 -0.33 7.94 -13.16
CA VAL A 172 -0.52 6.63 -12.53
C VAL A 172 0.20 5.57 -13.34
N LEU A 173 0.60 4.49 -12.68
CA LEU A 173 1.21 3.35 -13.34
C LEU A 173 0.12 2.38 -13.80
N ARG A 174 0.15 2.01 -15.07
CA ARG A 174 -0.78 1.06 -15.68
C ARG A 174 -0.05 -0.21 -16.10
N ALA A 175 -0.64 -1.37 -15.82
CA ALA A 175 -0.11 -2.64 -16.32
C ALA A 175 -0.56 -2.87 -17.78
N LEU A 176 0.36 -3.23 -18.68
CA LEU A 176 0.04 -3.48 -20.09
C LEU A 176 -0.62 -4.85 -20.34
N ALA A 177 -0.71 -5.70 -19.31
CA ALA A 177 -1.38 -7.00 -19.39
C ALA A 177 -2.15 -7.30 -18.11
N LYS A 178 -3.25 -8.06 -18.24
CA LYS A 178 -4.11 -8.48 -17.12
C LYS A 178 -3.46 -9.54 -16.21
N MET A 179 -2.35 -10.17 -16.62
CA MET A 179 -1.61 -11.13 -15.79
C MET A 179 -0.51 -10.43 -14.95
N PRO A 180 -0.58 -10.48 -13.61
CA PRO A 180 0.03 -9.45 -12.76
C PRO A 180 1.49 -9.64 -12.36
N ARG A 181 2.11 -10.82 -12.53
CA ARG A 181 3.45 -11.05 -11.95
C ARG A 181 4.59 -10.37 -12.71
N GLU A 182 4.43 -10.09 -14.00
CA GLU A 182 5.50 -9.55 -14.87
C GLU A 182 4.99 -8.61 -15.98
N ALA A 183 3.75 -8.12 -15.88
CA ALA A 183 3.22 -7.20 -16.88
C ALA A 183 4.11 -5.96 -16.95
N LYS A 184 4.63 -5.66 -18.14
CA LYS A 184 5.29 -4.38 -18.40
C LYS A 184 4.34 -3.26 -17.98
N LYS A 185 4.85 -2.32 -17.20
CA LYS A 185 4.11 -1.18 -16.71
C LYS A 185 4.41 0.03 -17.60
N SER A 186 3.46 0.94 -17.72
CA SER A 186 3.62 2.20 -18.45
C SER A 186 2.97 3.33 -17.66
N LEU A 187 3.50 4.53 -17.84
CA LEU A 187 2.87 5.73 -17.30
C LEU A 187 1.56 6.04 -18.05
N GLU A 188 0.52 6.40 -17.31
CA GLU A 188 -0.77 6.84 -17.83
C GLU A 188 -1.14 8.19 -17.22
N SER A 189 -1.54 9.15 -18.07
CA SER A 189 -2.05 10.44 -17.63
C SER A 189 -3.51 10.32 -17.22
N VAL A 190 -3.86 10.87 -16.07
CA VAL A 190 -5.25 10.97 -15.60
C VAL A 190 -5.56 12.42 -15.25
N VAL A 191 -6.82 12.81 -15.40
CA VAL A 191 -7.25 14.21 -15.18
C VAL A 191 -8.27 14.26 -14.05
N VAL A 192 -8.10 15.20 -13.13
CA VAL A 192 -9.07 15.45 -12.05
C VAL A 192 -10.34 16.06 -12.65
N SER A 193 -11.46 15.33 -12.62
CA SER A 193 -12.76 15.82 -13.08
C SER A 193 -13.64 16.36 -11.95
N ALA A 194 -13.40 15.95 -10.70
CA ALA A 194 -13.98 16.58 -9.52
C ALA A 194 -13.08 16.48 -8.29
N VAL A 195 -13.15 17.47 -7.40
CA VAL A 195 -12.39 17.52 -6.14
C VAL A 195 -13.14 16.90 -4.96
N SER A 196 -14.14 16.08 -5.23
CA SER A 196 -14.91 15.32 -4.26
C SER A 196 -15.32 13.99 -4.87
N GLY A 197 -15.37 12.94 -4.07
CA GLY A 197 -15.84 11.63 -4.50
C GLY A 197 -17.35 11.45 -4.37
N VAL A 198 -17.75 10.19 -4.28
CA VAL A 198 -19.16 9.78 -4.27
C VAL A 198 -19.88 10.36 -3.05
N LYS A 199 -21.14 10.79 -3.20
CA LYS A 199 -21.93 11.42 -2.12
C LYS A 199 -21.23 12.64 -1.48
N ASN A 200 -20.47 13.41 -2.27
CA ASN A 200 -19.70 14.58 -1.82
C ASN A 200 -18.61 14.23 -0.77
N LYS A 201 -18.03 13.04 -0.84
CA LYS A 201 -16.93 12.65 0.05
C LYS A 201 -15.70 13.50 -0.22
N VAL A 202 -15.45 14.47 0.66
CA VAL A 202 -14.39 15.50 0.51
C VAL A 202 -12.98 14.94 0.58
N THR A 203 -12.81 13.72 1.10
CA THR A 203 -11.53 13.01 1.20
C THR A 203 -11.13 12.33 -0.10
N GLU A 204 -11.95 12.41 -1.13
CA GLU A 204 -11.76 11.73 -2.41
C GLU A 204 -11.74 12.72 -3.59
N LEU A 205 -11.15 12.27 -4.69
CA LEU A 205 -11.20 12.89 -6.00
C LEU A 205 -11.98 12.00 -6.96
N GLN A 206 -12.63 12.62 -7.93
CA GLN A 206 -13.04 11.94 -9.15
C GLN A 206 -12.00 12.24 -10.22
N ILE A 207 -11.49 11.19 -10.87
CA ILE A 207 -10.50 11.27 -11.94
C ILE A 207 -10.98 10.55 -13.19
N GLU A 208 -10.48 11.00 -14.33
CA GLU A 208 -10.78 10.43 -15.65
C GLU A 208 -9.51 9.98 -16.38
N GLY A 209 -9.60 8.85 -17.08
CA GLY A 209 -8.49 8.22 -17.78
C GLY A 209 -8.78 6.79 -18.21
N ASP A 210 -7.74 6.08 -18.67
CA ASP A 210 -7.82 4.65 -19.01
C ASP A 210 -7.46 3.77 -17.81
N PHE A 211 -8.49 3.26 -17.14
CA PHE A 211 -8.36 2.46 -15.92
C PHE A 211 -8.49 0.94 -16.14
N GLU A 212 -8.52 0.43 -17.37
CA GLU A 212 -8.87 -0.99 -17.62
C GLU A 212 -7.98 -1.99 -16.86
N THR A 213 -6.71 -1.65 -16.68
CA THR A 213 -5.69 -2.52 -16.08
C THR A 213 -4.99 -1.87 -14.87
N ILE A 214 -5.65 -0.90 -14.24
CA ILE A 214 -5.16 -0.24 -13.03
C ILE A 214 -5.91 -0.78 -11.81
N LEU A 215 -5.17 -1.13 -10.76
CA LEU A 215 -5.70 -1.81 -9.59
C LEU A 215 -6.07 -0.82 -8.47
N GLY A 216 -6.93 -1.26 -7.55
CA GLY A 216 -7.15 -0.53 -6.30
C GLY A 216 -5.85 -0.50 -5.48
N GLY A 217 -5.54 0.64 -4.88
CA GLY A 217 -4.30 0.88 -4.17
C GLY A 217 -3.15 1.39 -5.06
N SER A 218 -3.38 1.61 -6.35
CA SER A 218 -2.37 2.25 -7.22
C SER A 218 -2.13 3.70 -6.79
N ALA A 219 -0.86 4.11 -6.78
CA ALA A 219 -0.45 5.47 -6.47
C ALA A 219 -0.75 6.42 -7.64
N VAL A 220 -1.31 7.58 -7.33
CA VAL A 220 -1.48 8.71 -8.26
C VAL A 220 -0.55 9.82 -7.81
N VAL A 221 0.31 10.30 -8.71
CA VAL A 221 1.35 11.29 -8.40
C VAL A 221 1.23 12.56 -9.22
N ASP A 222 1.79 13.64 -8.71
CA ASP A 222 2.01 14.87 -9.47
C ASP A 222 3.27 14.79 -10.34
N ASN A 223 3.56 15.87 -11.07
CA ASN A 223 4.75 15.99 -11.92
C ASN A 223 6.08 16.07 -11.14
N ASN A 224 6.02 16.11 -9.81
CA ASN A 224 7.18 16.02 -8.94
C ASN A 224 7.37 14.60 -8.38
N GLY A 225 6.52 13.64 -8.77
CA GLY A 225 6.57 12.26 -8.28
C GLY A 225 5.97 12.08 -6.89
N ARG A 226 5.24 13.08 -6.38
CA ARG A 226 4.67 13.05 -5.02
C ARG A 226 3.30 12.40 -5.00
N LEU A 227 3.08 11.53 -4.01
CA LEU A 227 1.80 10.86 -3.82
C LEU A 227 0.70 11.88 -3.55
N THR A 228 -0.19 12.02 -4.52
CA THR A 228 -1.28 12.99 -4.54
C THR A 228 -2.61 12.32 -4.19
N ALA A 229 -2.78 11.08 -4.60
CA ALA A 229 -3.92 10.26 -4.22
C ALA A 229 -3.64 8.76 -4.33
N LEU A 230 -4.52 7.93 -3.76
CA LEU A 230 -4.48 6.48 -3.87
C LEU A 230 -5.78 5.98 -4.52
N LEU A 231 -5.70 5.20 -5.60
CA LEU A 231 -6.90 4.74 -6.30
C LEU A 231 -7.74 3.80 -5.45
N GLU A 232 -9.05 4.00 -5.48
CA GLU A 232 -10.00 3.06 -4.90
C GLU A 232 -10.28 1.88 -5.83
N ASP A 233 -10.74 0.77 -5.25
CA ASP A 233 -11.26 -0.34 -6.04
C ASP A 233 -12.67 -0.01 -6.54
N LYS A 234 -12.77 0.28 -7.84
CA LYS A 234 -14.04 0.57 -8.53
C LYS A 234 -15.14 -0.44 -8.24
N ARG A 235 -14.79 -1.72 -8.14
CA ARG A 235 -15.75 -2.80 -7.95
C ARG A 235 -16.37 -2.72 -6.56
N ALA A 236 -15.57 -2.32 -5.56
CA ALA A 236 -16.04 -2.10 -4.19
C ALA A 236 -17.10 -1.00 -4.15
N LEU A 237 -16.83 0.11 -4.84
CA LEU A 237 -17.72 1.27 -4.89
C LEU A 237 -19.06 0.95 -5.57
N GLN A 238 -19.02 0.11 -6.62
CA GLN A 238 -20.24 -0.31 -7.33
C GLN A 238 -21.11 -1.28 -6.52
N MET A 239 -20.50 -2.15 -5.70
CA MET A 239 -21.19 -3.11 -4.84
C MET A 239 -21.79 -2.47 -3.58
N GLY A 240 -21.19 -1.40 -3.07
CA GLY A 240 -21.64 -0.72 -1.84
C GLY A 240 -23.00 0.00 -1.93
N HIS A 241 -23.75 -0.15 -3.03
CA HIS A 241 -25.00 0.57 -3.32
C HIS A 241 -24.89 2.10 -3.26
N ASP A 242 -23.67 2.65 -3.33
CA ASP A 242 -23.46 4.10 -3.34
C ASP A 242 -23.88 4.76 -4.66
N PHE A 243 -24.14 3.94 -5.67
CA PHE A 243 -24.51 4.36 -7.00
C PHE A 243 -25.89 3.84 -7.42
N TRP A 244 -26.75 4.77 -7.83
CA TRP A 244 -28.01 4.50 -8.54
C TRP A 244 -27.79 4.19 -10.04
N ARG A 245 -26.58 4.43 -10.57
CA ARG A 245 -26.20 4.18 -11.97
C ARG A 245 -24.75 3.68 -12.06
N PRO A 246 -24.40 2.82 -13.02
CA PRO A 246 -23.03 2.35 -13.20
C PRO A 246 -22.04 3.51 -13.35
N VAL A 247 -20.89 3.41 -12.66
CA VAL A 247 -19.78 4.37 -12.83
C VAL A 247 -19.24 4.27 -14.27
N PRO A 248 -19.09 5.39 -15.00
CA PRO A 248 -18.53 5.38 -16.36
C PRO A 248 -17.18 4.67 -16.41
N LYS A 249 -16.88 3.96 -17.52
CA LYS A 249 -15.65 3.15 -17.63
C LYS A 249 -14.37 3.95 -17.40
N ASN A 250 -14.32 5.16 -17.95
CA ASN A 250 -13.21 6.10 -17.88
C ASN A 250 -13.18 6.92 -16.58
N THR A 251 -14.03 6.64 -15.59
CA THR A 251 -14.06 7.37 -14.31
C THR A 251 -13.62 6.46 -13.17
N GLN A 252 -12.79 7.00 -12.28
CA GLN A 252 -12.34 6.35 -11.05
C GLN A 252 -12.32 7.34 -9.89
N PHE A 253 -12.29 6.80 -8.67
CA PHE A 253 -12.18 7.58 -7.44
C PHE A 253 -10.84 7.31 -6.76
N ALA A 254 -10.30 8.32 -6.08
CA ALA A 254 -9.02 8.23 -5.42
C ALA A 254 -9.02 8.98 -4.08
N ILE A 255 -8.45 8.37 -3.05
CA ILE A 255 -8.32 8.93 -1.70
C ILE A 255 -7.21 9.98 -1.72
N LYS A 256 -7.51 11.21 -1.30
CA LYS A 256 -6.60 12.36 -1.35
C LYS A 256 -5.40 12.22 -0.42
N ALA A 257 -4.28 12.83 -0.81
CA ALA A 257 -3.09 12.98 0.03
C ALA A 257 -3.41 13.57 1.42
N GLN A 258 -4.30 14.56 1.56
CA GLN A 258 -4.64 15.13 2.88
C GLN A 258 -5.32 14.10 3.81
N ALA A 259 -6.12 13.18 3.25
CA ALA A 259 -6.74 12.11 4.02
C ALA A 259 -5.70 11.04 4.43
N ILE A 260 -4.79 10.73 3.52
CA ILE A 260 -3.64 9.83 3.75
C ILE A 260 -2.73 10.41 4.84
N GLU A 261 -2.39 11.69 4.73
CA GLU A 261 -1.56 12.43 5.68
C GLU A 261 -2.15 12.36 7.09
N LYS A 262 -3.45 12.65 7.24
CA LYS A 262 -4.15 12.55 8.51
C LYS A 262 -4.13 11.12 9.06
N PHE A 263 -4.30 10.12 8.22
CA PHE A 263 -4.23 8.71 8.62
C PHE A 263 -2.83 8.34 9.10
N LEU A 264 -1.78 8.65 8.35
CA LEU A 264 -0.39 8.36 8.72
C LEU A 264 0.06 9.12 9.98
N ASN A 265 -0.35 10.38 10.13
CA ASN A 265 -0.07 11.17 11.33
C ASN A 265 -0.66 10.52 12.59
N ASN A 266 -1.88 9.98 12.50
CA ASN A 266 -2.50 9.27 13.62
C ASN A 266 -1.72 7.99 14.00
N GLU A 267 -1.06 7.36 13.04
CA GLU A 267 -0.18 6.20 13.24
C GLU A 267 1.24 6.59 13.68
N GLY A 268 1.50 7.88 13.91
CA GLY A 268 2.79 8.40 14.35
C GLY A 268 3.89 8.34 13.30
N LEU A 269 3.52 8.20 12.02
CA LEU A 269 4.45 8.20 10.89
C LEU A 269 4.64 9.61 10.36
N LEU A 270 5.90 10.04 10.30
CA LEU A 270 6.31 11.27 9.66
C LEU A 270 6.81 10.98 8.26
N TYR A 271 6.31 11.75 7.31
CA TYR A 271 6.71 11.71 5.91
C TYR A 271 7.77 12.81 5.68
N PRO A 272 8.83 12.51 4.92
CA PRO A 272 9.81 13.52 4.57
C PRO A 272 9.19 14.56 3.64
N LEU A 273 9.46 15.84 3.93
CA LEU A 273 9.26 16.93 3.00
C LEU A 273 10.47 16.97 2.07
N GLU A 274 10.24 16.72 0.78
CA GLU A 274 11.26 16.89 -0.26
C GLU A 274 11.17 18.28 -0.91
N GLU A 275 12.18 18.68 -1.67
CA GLU A 275 12.09 19.86 -2.52
C GLU A 275 11.29 19.54 -3.79
N ASP A 276 10.61 20.56 -4.34
CA ASP A 276 9.87 20.38 -5.58
C ASP A 276 10.84 20.35 -6.77
N GLU A 277 11.08 19.15 -7.31
CA GLU A 277 11.84 18.96 -8.54
C GLU A 277 10.94 18.33 -9.61
N VAL A 278 10.81 18.97 -10.77
CA VAL A 278 9.97 18.45 -11.86
C VAL A 278 10.64 17.22 -12.45
N GLN A 279 9.90 16.13 -12.49
CA GLN A 279 10.38 14.84 -12.99
C GLN A 279 10.01 14.67 -14.47
N SER A 280 10.88 14.02 -15.24
CA SER A 280 10.53 13.56 -16.59
C SER A 280 9.56 12.38 -16.53
N ASP A 281 8.82 12.08 -17.61
CA ASP A 281 7.95 10.91 -17.67
C ASP A 281 8.72 9.61 -17.37
N SER A 282 9.97 9.52 -17.85
CA SER A 282 10.84 8.37 -17.57
C SER A 282 11.25 8.26 -16.09
N ASP A 283 11.39 9.39 -15.41
CA ASP A 283 11.66 9.42 -13.98
C ASP A 283 10.42 9.03 -13.18
N LEU A 284 9.24 9.54 -13.55
CA LEU A 284 7.98 9.18 -12.92
C LEU A 284 7.69 7.69 -13.07
N GLU A 285 7.86 7.12 -14.26
CA GLU A 285 7.69 5.68 -14.48
C GLU A 285 8.64 4.86 -13.62
N ARG A 286 9.91 5.27 -13.54
CA ARG A 286 10.93 4.62 -12.68
C ARG A 286 10.56 4.72 -11.20
N ILE A 287 10.19 5.91 -10.72
CA ILE A 287 9.80 6.18 -9.33
C ILE A 287 8.61 5.30 -8.95
N LEU A 288 7.53 5.34 -9.74
CA LEU A 288 6.31 4.57 -9.48
C LEU A 288 6.55 3.06 -9.53
N THR A 289 7.34 2.58 -10.49
CA THR A 289 7.68 1.16 -10.61
C THR A 289 8.47 0.66 -9.39
N LYS A 290 9.39 1.49 -8.87
CA LYS A 290 10.21 1.15 -7.70
C LYS A 290 9.47 1.35 -6.37
N ALA A 291 8.53 2.29 -6.29
CA ALA A 291 7.76 2.55 -5.07
C ALA A 291 6.53 1.64 -4.88
N THR A 292 6.01 1.05 -5.96
CA THR A 292 4.78 0.23 -5.93
C THR A 292 5.08 -1.27 -5.85
N VAL A 293 4.15 -2.02 -5.25
CA VAL A 293 4.14 -3.49 -5.17
C VAL A 293 2.74 -4.05 -5.42
N ASN A 294 2.66 -5.25 -6.00
CA ASN A 294 1.41 -5.99 -6.15
C ASN A 294 1.19 -6.83 -4.89
N LEU A 295 0.07 -6.60 -4.21
CA LEU A 295 -0.30 -7.26 -2.97
C LEU A 295 -1.23 -8.44 -3.24
N SER A 296 -1.01 -9.54 -2.51
CA SER A 296 -1.88 -10.72 -2.47
C SER A 296 -2.32 -10.97 -1.04
N CYS A 297 -3.61 -10.84 -0.77
CA CYS A 297 -4.22 -11.11 0.51
C CYS A 297 -4.66 -12.57 0.59
N TRP A 298 -4.23 -13.27 1.62
CA TRP A 298 -4.56 -14.66 1.89
C TRP A 298 -5.42 -14.79 3.15
N MET A 299 -6.43 -15.65 3.07
CA MET A 299 -7.36 -15.97 4.16
C MET A 299 -7.58 -17.48 4.25
N THR A 300 -7.80 -18.00 5.44
CA THR A 300 -8.38 -19.33 5.67
C THR A 300 -9.78 -19.45 5.05
N ALA A 301 -10.14 -20.66 4.63
CA ALA A 301 -11.46 -20.96 4.08
C ALA A 301 -12.62 -20.50 5.00
N SER A 302 -12.47 -20.64 6.32
CA SER A 302 -13.48 -20.18 7.30
C SER A 302 -13.65 -18.66 7.29
N LYS A 303 -12.56 -17.90 7.12
CA LYS A 303 -12.64 -16.43 6.98
C LYS A 303 -13.25 -16.03 5.64
N VAL A 304 -12.92 -16.73 4.56
CA VAL A 304 -13.56 -16.48 3.26
C VAL A 304 -15.08 -16.57 3.36
N GLU A 305 -15.60 -17.63 3.99
CA GLU A 305 -17.04 -17.81 4.17
C GLU A 305 -17.67 -16.67 5.00
N ALA A 306 -16.97 -16.20 6.04
CA ALA A 306 -17.43 -15.07 6.86
C ALA A 306 -17.42 -13.72 6.13
N PHE A 307 -16.60 -13.57 5.08
CA PHE A 307 -16.41 -12.31 4.35
C PHE A 307 -17.03 -12.31 2.94
N LYS A 308 -17.67 -13.40 2.51
CA LYS A 308 -18.20 -13.61 1.16
C LYS A 308 -19.12 -12.48 0.67
N ASP A 309 -19.90 -11.87 1.56
CA ASP A 309 -20.87 -10.82 1.22
C ASP A 309 -20.25 -9.41 1.23
N THR A 310 -18.96 -9.27 1.54
CA THR A 310 -18.31 -7.96 1.75
C THR A 310 -16.99 -7.77 0.99
N LYS A 311 -16.46 -8.80 0.32
CA LYS A 311 -15.19 -8.77 -0.40
C LYS A 311 -15.41 -9.21 -1.86
N ILE A 312 -15.00 -8.34 -2.78
CA ILE A 312 -15.29 -8.44 -4.22
C ILE A 312 -14.66 -9.66 -4.89
N LEU A 313 -13.42 -10.01 -4.51
CA LEU A 313 -12.66 -11.06 -5.19
C LEU A 313 -13.23 -12.46 -4.99
N PHE A 314 -14.18 -12.62 -4.07
CA PHE A 314 -14.86 -13.89 -3.83
C PHE A 314 -15.99 -14.17 -4.82
N GLU A 315 -16.55 -13.17 -5.51
CA GLU A 315 -17.67 -13.46 -6.43
C GLU A 315 -17.22 -14.25 -7.67
N ASP A 316 -16.01 -14.03 -8.18
CA ASP A 316 -15.51 -14.73 -9.37
C ASP A 316 -14.92 -16.11 -9.05
N VAL A 317 -14.55 -16.35 -7.79
CA VAL A 317 -14.00 -17.64 -7.30
C VAL A 317 -15.10 -18.53 -6.70
N ILE A 318 -16.16 -17.94 -6.12
CA ILE A 318 -17.26 -18.63 -5.42
C ILE A 318 -18.56 -18.68 -6.25
N ARG A 319 -18.60 -18.13 -7.48
CA ARG A 319 -19.78 -18.29 -8.35
C ARG A 319 -20.13 -19.79 -8.45
N PRO A 320 -21.35 -20.19 -8.08
CA PRO A 320 -21.59 -21.59 -7.78
C PRO A 320 -21.74 -22.38 -9.08
N LYS A 321 -21.01 -23.50 -9.18
CA LYS A 321 -21.54 -24.71 -9.84
C LYS A 321 -22.80 -25.27 -9.13
N PHE A 322 -23.35 -24.55 -8.14
CA PHE A 322 -24.59 -24.81 -7.41
C PHE A 322 -25.80 -23.99 -7.91
N SER A 323 -25.88 -23.70 -9.20
CA SER A 323 -27.18 -23.38 -9.83
C SER A 323 -27.53 -24.44 -10.88
N LYS A 324 -27.77 -25.66 -10.42
CA LYS A 324 -28.82 -26.49 -11.02
C LYS A 324 -29.89 -26.68 -9.95
N PRO A 325 -31.12 -26.22 -10.16
CA PRO A 325 -32.23 -26.72 -9.37
C PRO A 325 -32.24 -28.25 -9.56
N LEU A 326 -32.41 -29.01 -8.49
CA LEU A 326 -32.91 -30.37 -8.63
C LEU A 326 -34.27 -30.24 -9.31
N GLU A 327 -34.33 -30.57 -10.60
CA GLU A 327 -35.61 -30.94 -11.20
C GLU A 327 -36.11 -32.16 -10.44
N SER A 328 -37.25 -32.02 -9.79
CA SER A 328 -38.05 -33.15 -9.40
C SER A 328 -38.55 -33.82 -10.68
N GLN A 329 -37.91 -34.91 -11.07
CA GLN A 329 -38.53 -35.86 -11.98
C GLN A 329 -38.70 -37.18 -11.23
N PHE A 330 -39.98 -37.54 -11.15
CA PHE A 330 -40.61 -38.76 -10.66
C PHE A 330 -39.80 -40.05 -10.84
#